data_AF-A0A356RBX7-F1
#
_entry.id   AF-A0A356RBX7-F1
#
_cell.length_a   1.000
_cell.length_b   1.000
_cell.length_c   1.000
_cell.angle_alpha   90.00
_cell.angle_beta   90.00
_cell.angle_gamma   90.00
#
_symmetry.space_group_name_H-M   'P 1'
#
loop_
_entity.id
_entity.type
_entity.pdbx_description
1 polymer ?
#
loop_
_entity_poly.entity_id
_entity_poly.type
_entity_poly.pdbx_seq_one_letter_code
_entity_poly.pdbx_strand_id
1 'polypeptide(L)'
;MSKLIEALNRLQSVRTEEGLSASPSSFNVSQPAKQEQPHRSNSKPSLKETVHSEESLRFNLDLGEWLSILHHEYLGSFVREGGGAVKFAVFPGEDVLKVCHQELEGLAKREGYVLAKVDARFTKAHMIERLFQKIAKQVDWDEMAYRFVQRLLEAHGHQIPPKREEFSLRQVAILNERKEPMLRRDIQTWMEKSIEGDSGLCREFRMAMIRLCMAQL
;
A
#
# COMPACT_ATOMS: atom_id res chain seq x y z
N MET A 1 16.75 -1.47 -9.28
CA MET A 1 16.11 -0.17 -8.97
C MET A 1 16.04 0.85 -10.12
N SER A 2 16.93 0.85 -11.14
CA SER A 2 16.93 1.92 -12.18
C SER A 2 15.84 1.79 -13.27
N LYS A 3 15.40 0.56 -13.60
CA LYS A 3 14.58 0.31 -14.80
C LYS A 3 13.10 0.70 -14.65
N LEU A 4 12.54 0.63 -13.44
CA LEU A 4 11.12 0.93 -13.19
C LEU A 4 10.86 2.44 -13.11
N ILE A 5 11.81 3.18 -12.55
CA ILE A 5 11.78 4.66 -12.55
C ILE A 5 11.95 5.19 -13.98
N GLU A 6 12.84 4.59 -14.78
CA GLU A 6 13.04 4.98 -16.18
C GLU A 6 11.79 4.68 -17.04
N ALA A 7 11.13 3.54 -16.81
CA ALA A 7 9.88 3.19 -17.50
C ALA A 7 8.72 4.13 -17.15
N LEU A 8 8.61 4.55 -15.89
CA LEU A 8 7.60 5.51 -15.44
C LEU A 8 7.87 6.93 -15.97
N ASN A 9 9.13 7.36 -16.01
CA ASN A 9 9.48 8.69 -16.52
C ASN A 9 9.27 8.83 -18.03
N ARG A 10 9.50 7.76 -18.83
CA ARG A 10 9.20 7.77 -20.27
C ARG A 10 7.71 7.87 -20.59
N LEU A 11 6.84 7.40 -19.70
CA LEU A 11 5.38 7.52 -19.89
C LEU A 11 4.87 8.92 -19.55
N GLN A 12 5.55 9.66 -18.66
CA GLN A 12 5.19 11.03 -18.30
C GLN A 12 5.60 12.04 -19.38
N SER A 13 6.71 11.83 -20.09
CA SER A 13 7.15 12.76 -21.15
C SER A 13 6.24 12.77 -22.39
N VAL A 14 5.50 11.68 -22.65
CA VAL A 14 4.58 11.57 -23.79
C VAL A 14 3.28 12.35 -23.57
N ARG A 15 2.92 12.66 -22.32
CA ARG A 15 1.67 13.38 -21.99
C ARG A 15 1.77 14.91 -22.04
N THR A 16 2.96 15.48 -22.14
CA THR A 16 3.17 16.92 -21.96
C THR A 16 3.11 17.74 -23.25
N GLU A 17 2.97 17.11 -24.43
CA GLU A 17 2.99 17.82 -25.72
C GLU A 17 1.61 18.15 -26.33
N GLU A 18 0.51 17.78 -25.68
CA GLU A 18 -0.84 18.14 -26.16
C GLU A 18 -1.58 19.00 -25.13
N GLY A 19 -1.54 20.33 -25.33
CA GLY A 19 -2.54 21.25 -24.76
C GLY A 19 -1.98 22.48 -24.05
N LEU A 20 -1.56 23.51 -24.81
CA LEU A 20 -1.38 24.87 -24.32
C LEU A 20 -2.19 25.85 -25.18
N SER A 21 -3.36 26.28 -24.68
CA SER A 21 -3.79 27.69 -24.76
C SER A 21 -5.07 27.93 -23.95
N ALA A 22 -4.96 28.61 -22.81
CA ALA A 22 -6.01 29.48 -22.30
C ALA A 22 -5.43 30.39 -21.19
N SER A 23 -5.40 31.68 -21.48
CA SER A 23 -4.99 32.77 -20.58
C SER A 23 -5.97 32.96 -19.41
N PRO A 24 -5.53 33.41 -18.22
CA PRO A 24 -6.44 33.96 -17.23
C PRO A 24 -6.36 35.48 -17.18
N SER A 25 -7.54 36.09 -17.28
CA SER A 25 -7.82 37.50 -17.04
C SER A 25 -7.85 37.82 -15.54
N SER A 26 -7.40 39.03 -15.25
CA SER A 26 -7.26 39.67 -13.95
C SER A 26 -8.60 39.91 -13.26
N PHE A 27 -8.69 39.64 -11.96
CA PHE A 27 -9.65 40.32 -11.09
C PHE A 27 -8.98 40.75 -9.79
N ASN A 28 -9.07 42.05 -9.57
CA ASN A 28 -8.50 42.83 -8.47
C ASN A 28 -9.69 43.26 -7.60
N VAL A 29 -9.68 43.01 -6.29
CA VAL A 29 -10.64 43.63 -5.35
C VAL A 29 -9.91 44.03 -4.08
N SER A 30 -10.02 45.32 -3.79
CA SER A 30 -9.41 46.10 -2.73
C SER A 30 -9.91 45.76 -1.33
N GLN A 31 -9.02 45.84 -0.34
CA GLN A 31 -9.33 46.04 1.08
C GLN A 31 -9.49 47.53 1.40
N PRO A 32 -10.18 47.86 2.50
CA PRO A 32 -9.68 48.93 3.37
C PRO A 32 -9.56 48.49 4.84
N ALA A 33 -8.58 49.11 5.50
CA ALA A 33 -8.23 48.96 6.90
C ALA A 33 -9.02 49.89 7.84
N LYS A 34 -8.97 49.56 9.16
CA LYS A 34 -9.09 50.40 10.40
C LYS A 34 -9.96 49.69 11.45
N GLN A 35 -9.82 49.83 12.77
CA GLN A 35 -8.78 50.21 13.74
C GLN A 35 -9.44 49.95 15.12
N GLU A 36 -8.66 49.56 16.12
CA GLU A 36 -8.79 49.88 17.57
C GLU A 36 -9.94 49.33 18.47
N GLN A 37 -9.47 48.69 19.56
CA GLN A 37 -10.07 48.31 20.86
C GLN A 37 -10.43 49.56 21.74
N PRO A 38 -11.16 49.52 22.90
CA PRO A 38 -10.89 48.60 24.04
C PRO A 38 -11.99 48.26 25.09
N HIS A 39 -11.60 47.33 25.98
CA HIS A 39 -12.02 47.04 27.37
C HIS A 39 -13.51 46.85 27.76
N ARG A 40 -13.83 45.63 28.23
CA ARG A 40 -14.64 45.42 29.45
C ARG A 40 -14.32 44.07 30.13
N SER A 41 -14.08 44.14 31.43
CA SER A 41 -13.95 43.06 32.38
C SER A 41 -15.30 42.40 32.68
N ASN A 42 -15.34 41.07 32.86
CA ASN A 42 -15.71 40.45 34.14
C ASN A 42 -15.82 38.92 34.08
N SER A 43 -15.42 38.33 35.21
CA SER A 43 -15.87 37.07 35.83
C SER A 43 -15.71 35.75 35.07
N LYS A 44 -14.72 34.98 35.55
CA LYS A 44 -14.70 33.51 35.53
C LYS A 44 -15.95 32.93 36.21
N PRO A 45 -16.61 31.91 35.63
CA PRO A 45 -17.30 30.90 36.41
C PRO A 45 -16.36 29.71 36.64
N SER A 46 -16.09 29.43 37.91
CA SER A 46 -15.52 28.16 38.36
C SER A 46 -16.57 27.07 38.14
N LEU A 47 -16.40 26.27 37.09
CA LEU A 47 -17.11 25.00 36.93
C LEU A 47 -16.35 23.95 37.73
N LYS A 48 -16.76 23.76 38.98
CA LYS A 48 -16.63 22.47 39.67
C LYS A 48 -17.60 21.50 39.01
N GLU A 49 -17.22 20.94 37.88
CA GLU A 49 -17.94 19.82 37.28
C GLU A 49 -17.34 18.53 37.82
N THR A 50 -17.91 18.10 38.94
CA THR A 50 -17.80 16.74 39.45
C THR A 50 -18.61 15.85 38.50
N VAL A 51 -18.03 15.44 37.37
CA VAL A 51 -18.69 14.53 36.42
C VAL A 51 -18.26 13.11 36.74
N HIS A 52 -19.21 12.39 37.32
CA HIS A 52 -19.40 10.94 37.34
C HIS A 52 -18.29 10.11 36.69
N SER A 53 -17.38 9.70 37.55
CA SER A 53 -16.54 8.52 37.41
C SER A 53 -17.47 7.30 37.45
N GLU A 54 -17.71 6.63 36.32
CA GLU A 54 -17.91 5.17 36.21
C GLU A 54 -18.31 4.69 34.79
N GLU A 55 -18.81 5.55 33.89
CA GLU A 55 -19.11 5.16 32.50
C GLU A 55 -17.96 5.38 31.50
N SER A 56 -16.88 6.03 31.91
CA SER A 56 -15.88 6.62 30.99
C SER A 56 -14.86 5.66 30.35
N LEU A 57 -14.88 4.34 30.56
CA LEU A 57 -13.83 3.47 29.96
C LEU A 57 -14.34 2.10 29.51
N ARG A 58 -15.36 2.05 28.63
CA ARG A 58 -15.67 0.82 27.86
C ARG A 58 -14.90 0.69 26.54
N PHE A 59 -14.00 1.62 26.22
CA PHE A 59 -13.24 1.66 24.97
C PHE A 59 -11.73 1.43 25.13
N ASN A 60 -11.27 0.98 26.30
CA ASN A 60 -9.87 0.63 26.52
C ASN A 60 -9.67 -0.88 26.33
N LEU A 61 -9.33 -1.27 25.10
CA LEU A 61 -8.80 -2.60 24.82
C LEU A 61 -7.32 -2.64 25.18
N ASP A 62 -6.90 -3.72 25.83
CA ASP A 62 -5.47 -4.01 25.95
C ASP A 62 -4.86 -4.26 24.55
N LEU A 63 -3.57 -3.99 24.40
CA LEU A 63 -2.88 -4.19 23.13
C LEU A 63 -3.00 -5.64 22.63
N GLY A 64 -2.84 -6.62 23.51
CA GLY A 64 -2.93 -8.03 23.15
C GLY A 64 -4.33 -8.41 22.68
N GLU A 65 -5.36 -7.90 23.36
CA GLU A 65 -6.76 -8.13 23.00
C GLU A 65 -7.09 -7.49 21.64
N TRP A 66 -6.66 -6.26 21.41
CA TRP A 66 -6.86 -5.57 20.13
C TRP A 66 -6.15 -6.27 18.97
N LEU A 67 -4.92 -6.75 19.18
CA LEU A 67 -4.17 -7.53 18.17
C LEU A 67 -4.84 -8.88 17.87
N SER A 68 -5.39 -9.53 18.89
CA SER A 68 -6.14 -10.79 18.73
C SER A 68 -7.39 -10.59 17.86
N ILE A 69 -8.16 -9.52 18.12
CA ILE A 69 -9.31 -9.14 17.29
C ILE A 69 -8.87 -8.86 15.84
N LEU A 70 -7.81 -8.05 15.66
CA LEU A 70 -7.27 -7.78 14.32
C LEU A 70 -6.86 -9.05 13.59
N HIS A 71 -6.25 -10.01 14.30
CA HIS A 71 -5.87 -11.27 13.71
C HIS A 71 -7.10 -12.08 13.29
N HIS A 72 -7.99 -12.41 14.22
CA HIS A 72 -9.06 -13.37 13.96
C HIS A 72 -10.17 -12.83 13.06
N GLU A 73 -10.56 -11.57 13.24
CA GLU A 73 -11.70 -10.98 12.52
C GLU A 73 -11.31 -10.33 11.19
N TYR A 74 -10.06 -9.88 11.04
CA TYR A 74 -9.64 -9.12 9.85
C TYR A 74 -8.57 -9.84 9.05
N LEU A 75 -7.37 -10.02 9.61
CA LEU A 75 -6.22 -10.53 8.85
C LEU A 75 -6.35 -12.04 8.54
N GLY A 76 -6.94 -12.83 9.42
CA GLY A 76 -7.10 -14.27 9.22
C GLY A 76 -8.28 -14.65 8.33
N SER A 77 -9.27 -13.76 8.18
CA SER A 77 -10.55 -14.04 7.52
C SER A 77 -10.95 -12.94 6.54
N PHE A 78 -11.58 -11.86 7.00
CA PHE A 78 -12.23 -10.86 6.16
C PHE A 78 -11.33 -10.25 5.06
N VAL A 79 -10.10 -9.84 5.40
CA VAL A 79 -9.16 -9.25 4.42
C VAL A 79 -8.64 -10.32 3.46
N ARG A 80 -8.42 -11.54 3.93
CA ARG A 80 -8.00 -12.67 3.09
C ARG A 80 -9.04 -13.04 2.05
N GLU A 81 -10.31 -12.85 2.38
CA GLU A 81 -11.46 -13.08 1.49
C GLU A 81 -11.74 -11.90 0.54
N GLY A 82 -10.88 -10.87 0.52
CA GLY A 82 -10.97 -9.72 -0.38
C GLY A 82 -11.62 -8.48 0.23
N GLY A 83 -11.93 -8.51 1.53
CA GLY A 83 -12.41 -7.35 2.27
C GLY A 83 -11.32 -6.29 2.52
N GLY A 84 -11.75 -5.08 2.83
CA GLY A 84 -10.88 -3.98 3.25
C GLY A 84 -11.45 -3.27 4.48
N ALA A 85 -10.60 -2.93 5.45
CA ALA A 85 -11.02 -2.27 6.68
C ALA A 85 -10.02 -1.18 7.10
N VAL A 86 -10.55 -0.10 7.68
CA VAL A 86 -9.74 0.94 8.34
C VAL A 86 -9.98 0.84 9.84
N LYS A 87 -8.89 0.82 10.61
CA LYS A 87 -8.93 0.73 12.07
C LYS A 87 -8.14 1.88 12.68
N PHE A 88 -8.69 2.43 13.76
CA PHE A 88 -8.09 3.51 14.52
C PHE A 88 -7.74 2.98 15.90
N ALA A 89 -6.55 3.32 16.37
CA ALA A 89 -6.10 3.02 17.72
C ALA A 89 -5.36 4.25 18.27
N VAL A 90 -5.59 4.56 19.54
CA VAL A 90 -4.94 5.65 20.25
C VAL A 90 -4.12 5.03 21.37
N PHE A 91 -2.84 5.32 21.41
CA PHE A 91 -1.91 4.73 22.38
C PHE A 91 -1.52 5.77 23.44
N PRO A 92 -1.34 5.35 24.70
CA PRO A 92 -0.99 6.24 25.81
C PRO A 92 0.45 6.78 25.73
N GLY A 93 1.31 6.17 24.90
CA GLY A 93 2.70 6.60 24.74
C GLY A 93 3.40 5.96 23.53
N GLU A 94 4.54 6.52 23.13
CA GLU A 94 5.30 6.06 21.97
C GLU A 94 5.87 4.64 22.14
N ASP A 95 6.15 4.20 23.37
CA ASP A 95 6.73 2.87 23.60
C ASP A 95 5.73 1.75 23.30
N VAL A 96 4.47 1.93 23.71
CA VAL A 96 3.38 0.99 23.37
C VAL A 96 3.12 0.98 21.86
N LEU A 97 3.19 2.14 21.20
CA LEU A 97 3.07 2.24 19.75
C LEU A 97 4.18 1.47 19.02
N LYS A 98 5.43 1.55 19.49
CA LYS A 98 6.56 0.79 18.92
C LYS A 98 6.35 -0.71 19.04
N VAL A 99 5.92 -1.19 20.21
CA VAL A 99 5.59 -2.61 20.44
C VAL A 99 4.47 -3.05 19.51
N CYS A 100 3.38 -2.28 19.42
CA CYS A 100 2.28 -2.55 18.50
C CYS A 100 2.75 -2.66 17.04
N HIS A 101 3.63 -1.76 16.59
CA HIS A 101 4.18 -1.82 15.24
C HIS A 101 5.06 -3.05 14.98
N GLN A 102 5.76 -3.58 15.99
CA GLN A 102 6.55 -4.80 15.87
C GLN A 102 5.63 -6.02 15.80
N GLU A 103 4.60 -6.07 16.65
CA GLU A 103 3.63 -7.16 16.66
C GLU A 103 2.81 -7.23 15.37
N LEU A 104 2.36 -6.08 14.84
CA LEU A 104 1.67 -6.00 13.55
C LEU A 104 2.56 -6.46 12.38
N GLU A 105 3.85 -6.15 12.43
CA GLU A 105 4.81 -6.62 11.43
C GLU A 105 5.01 -8.13 11.50
N GLY A 106 5.15 -8.68 12.71
CA GLY A 106 5.18 -10.12 12.92
C GLY A 106 3.90 -10.80 12.44
N LEU A 107 2.74 -10.24 12.75
CA LEU A 107 1.43 -10.76 12.36
C LEU A 107 1.21 -10.72 10.85
N ALA A 108 1.49 -9.58 10.21
CA ALA A 108 1.40 -9.46 8.76
C ALA A 108 2.30 -10.47 8.06
N LYS A 109 3.55 -10.64 8.53
CA LYS A 109 4.48 -11.62 7.97
C LYS A 109 3.98 -13.06 8.11
N ARG A 110 3.44 -13.44 9.27
CA ARG A 110 2.86 -14.78 9.50
C ARG A 110 1.67 -15.06 8.59
N GLU A 111 0.83 -14.06 8.37
CA GLU A 111 -0.36 -14.17 7.52
C GLU A 111 -0.08 -13.95 6.02
N GLY A 112 1.19 -13.71 5.64
CA GLY A 112 1.61 -13.54 4.25
C GLY A 112 1.26 -12.17 3.63
N TYR A 113 0.97 -11.17 4.45
CA TYR A 113 0.68 -9.81 4.01
C TYR A 113 1.94 -8.98 3.79
N VAL A 114 1.85 -8.05 2.83
CA VAL A 114 2.80 -6.95 2.71
C VAL A 114 2.36 -5.82 3.65
N LEU A 115 3.27 -5.41 4.54
CA LEU A 115 3.06 -4.29 5.44
C LEU A 115 3.84 -3.07 4.94
N ALA A 116 3.19 -1.91 4.92
CA ALA A 116 3.85 -0.62 4.70
C ALA A 116 3.56 0.32 5.89
N LYS A 117 4.59 1.00 6.37
CA LYS A 117 4.49 1.96 7.48
C LYS A 117 4.62 3.38 6.91
N VAL A 118 3.67 4.25 7.26
CA VAL A 118 3.69 5.65 6.82
C VAL A 118 3.45 6.55 8.01
N ASP A 119 4.38 7.48 8.22
CA ASP A 119 4.25 8.51 9.23
C ASP A 119 3.74 9.81 8.59
N ALA A 120 2.56 10.25 9.02
CA ALA A 120 1.91 11.45 8.54
C ALA A 120 2.63 12.75 8.95
N ARG A 121 3.53 12.70 9.96
CA ARG A 121 4.38 13.84 10.34
C ARG A 121 5.35 14.23 9.22
N PHE A 122 5.84 13.24 8.49
CA PHE A 122 6.84 13.42 7.42
C PHE A 122 6.27 13.20 6.02
N THR A 123 5.14 12.51 5.92
CA THR A 123 4.45 12.23 4.67
C THR A 123 3.18 13.05 4.62
N LYS A 124 3.04 13.91 3.61
CA LYS A 124 1.77 14.61 3.34
C LYS A 124 0.70 13.57 2.93
N ALA A 125 0.12 12.87 3.90
CA ALA A 125 -0.75 11.71 3.66
C ALA A 125 -2.03 12.07 2.90
N HIS A 126 -2.47 13.33 3.00
CA HIS A 126 -3.56 13.89 2.19
C HIS A 126 -3.22 13.98 0.69
N MET A 127 -1.94 13.98 0.32
CA MET A 127 -1.48 13.91 -1.07
C MET A 127 -1.34 12.44 -1.47
N ILE A 128 -2.38 11.88 -2.07
CA ILE A 128 -2.46 10.46 -2.42
C ILE A 128 -1.23 9.95 -3.19
N GLU A 129 -0.67 10.76 -4.08
CA GLU A 129 0.54 10.42 -4.84
C GLU A 129 1.77 10.23 -3.92
N ARG A 130 1.92 11.08 -2.90
CA ARG A 130 3.03 10.98 -1.94
C ARG A 130 2.87 9.76 -1.06
N LEU A 131 1.64 9.46 -0.64
CA LEU A 131 1.31 8.26 0.10
C LEU A 131 1.63 7.01 -0.73
N PHE A 132 1.14 6.95 -1.98
CA PHE A 132 1.40 5.86 -2.91
C PHE A 132 2.91 5.63 -3.11
N GLN A 133 3.67 6.68 -3.41
CA GLN A 133 5.11 6.58 -3.60
C GLN A 133 5.83 6.08 -2.34
N LYS A 134 5.38 6.50 -1.15
CA LYS A 134 5.99 6.08 0.13
C LYS A 134 5.70 4.61 0.42
N ILE A 135 4.50 4.14 0.12
CA ILE A 135 4.12 2.71 0.24
C ILE A 135 4.89 1.89 -0.79
N ALA A 136 4.86 2.28 -2.07
CA ALA A 136 5.46 1.54 -3.17
C ALA A 136 6.98 1.33 -2.99
N LYS A 137 7.68 2.26 -2.34
CA LYS A 137 9.12 2.12 -2.03
C LYS A 137 9.44 1.06 -0.97
N GLN A 138 8.47 0.64 -0.16
CA GLN A 138 8.66 -0.35 0.89
C GLN A 138 8.35 -1.77 0.43
N VAL A 139 7.67 -1.91 -0.71
CA VAL A 139 7.31 -3.22 -1.26
C VAL A 139 8.50 -3.83 -2.00
N ASP A 140 8.84 -5.07 -1.65
CA ASP A 140 9.77 -5.88 -2.43
C ASP A 140 9.05 -6.45 -3.66
N TRP A 141 9.03 -5.64 -4.71
CA TRP A 141 8.36 -5.97 -5.97
C TRP A 141 8.99 -7.19 -6.65
N ASP A 142 10.31 -7.36 -6.55
CA ASP A 142 11.02 -8.47 -7.19
C ASP A 142 10.67 -9.79 -6.50
N GLU A 143 10.68 -9.83 -5.16
CA GLU A 143 10.23 -11.00 -4.39
C GLU A 143 8.74 -11.32 -4.63
N MET A 144 7.88 -10.30 -4.65
CA MET A 144 6.46 -10.49 -4.92
C MET A 144 6.22 -11.09 -6.31
N ALA A 145 6.88 -10.55 -7.33
CA ALA A 145 6.78 -11.04 -8.69
C ALA A 145 7.33 -12.47 -8.80
N TYR A 146 8.47 -12.75 -8.17
CA TYR A 146 9.08 -14.08 -8.16
C TYR A 146 8.11 -15.13 -7.57
N ARG A 147 7.55 -14.88 -6.39
CA ARG A 147 6.55 -15.76 -5.77
C ARG A 147 5.28 -15.92 -6.59
N PHE A 148 4.87 -14.87 -7.29
CA PHE A 148 3.73 -14.95 -8.20
C PHE A 148 4.02 -15.92 -9.36
N VAL A 149 5.19 -15.80 -10.01
CA VAL A 149 5.59 -16.70 -11.09
C VAL A 149 5.71 -18.14 -10.60
N GLN A 150 6.27 -18.36 -9.41
CA GLN A 150 6.37 -19.71 -8.85
C GLN A 150 4.99 -20.35 -8.65
N ARG A 151 4.08 -19.64 -7.97
CA ARG A 151 2.71 -20.14 -7.77
C ARG A 151 1.99 -20.37 -9.10
N LEU A 152 2.22 -19.52 -10.09
CA LEU A 152 1.63 -19.67 -11.43
C LEU A 152 2.11 -20.96 -12.11
N LEU A 153 3.42 -21.23 -12.06
CA LEU A 153 4.02 -22.45 -12.62
C LEU A 153 3.53 -23.71 -11.88
N GLU A 154 3.52 -23.69 -10.55
CA GLU A 154 3.01 -24.78 -9.70
C GLU A 154 1.54 -25.07 -9.97
N ALA A 155 0.69 -24.04 -10.08
CA ALA A 155 -0.73 -24.17 -10.38
C ALA A 155 -0.98 -24.82 -11.75
N HIS A 156 -0.04 -24.69 -12.69
CA HIS A 156 -0.08 -25.34 -14.00
C HIS A 156 0.74 -26.64 -14.04
N GLY A 157 1.10 -27.20 -12.89
CA GLY A 157 1.74 -28.51 -12.74
C GLY A 157 3.22 -28.57 -13.09
N HIS A 158 3.92 -27.44 -13.12
CA HIS A 158 5.35 -27.39 -13.44
C HIS A 158 6.21 -27.57 -12.19
N GLN A 159 7.26 -28.38 -12.32
CA GLN A 159 8.32 -28.48 -11.33
C GLN A 159 9.22 -27.24 -11.40
N ILE A 160 9.60 -26.75 -10.23
CA ILE A 160 10.41 -25.54 -10.08
C ILE A 160 11.74 -25.90 -9.40
N PRO A 161 12.88 -25.32 -9.84
CA PRO A 161 14.14 -25.46 -9.14
C PRO A 161 14.01 -25.06 -7.66
N PRO A 162 14.55 -25.84 -6.71
CA PRO A 162 14.40 -25.56 -5.28
C PRO A 162 15.19 -24.33 -4.83
N LYS A 163 16.23 -23.95 -5.58
CA LYS A 163 17.07 -22.78 -5.29
C LYS A 163 16.73 -21.63 -6.22
N ARG A 164 16.65 -20.43 -5.65
CA ARG A 164 16.32 -19.20 -6.41
C ARG A 164 17.39 -18.90 -7.47
N GLU A 165 18.64 -19.20 -7.19
CA GLU A 165 19.77 -18.92 -8.10
C GLU A 165 19.72 -19.80 -9.35
N GLU A 166 19.04 -20.94 -9.27
CA GLU A 166 18.82 -21.88 -10.37
C GLU A 166 17.51 -21.58 -11.12
N PHE A 167 16.67 -20.69 -10.58
CA PHE A 167 15.41 -20.31 -11.19
C PHE A 167 15.65 -19.49 -12.45
N SER A 168 15.44 -20.13 -13.59
CA SER A 168 15.44 -19.51 -14.91
C SER A 168 14.44 -20.24 -15.79
N LEU A 169 13.90 -19.55 -16.79
CA LEU A 169 12.98 -20.16 -17.74
C LEU A 169 13.55 -21.42 -18.39
N ARG A 170 14.84 -21.39 -18.74
CA ARG A 170 15.56 -22.52 -19.33
C ARG A 170 15.59 -23.72 -18.39
N GLN A 171 15.91 -23.51 -17.11
CA GLN A 171 15.99 -24.60 -16.14
C GLN A 171 14.60 -25.20 -15.88
N VAL A 172 13.56 -24.36 -15.76
CA VAL A 172 12.18 -24.83 -15.64
C VAL A 172 11.78 -25.64 -16.89
N ALA A 173 12.14 -25.20 -18.08
CA ALA A 173 11.86 -25.93 -19.32
C ALA A 173 12.52 -27.32 -19.34
N ILE A 174 13.80 -27.41 -18.92
CA ILE A 174 14.54 -28.68 -18.82
C ILE A 174 13.88 -29.64 -17.82
N LEU A 175 13.56 -29.15 -16.61
CA LEU A 175 12.93 -29.98 -15.55
C LEU A 175 11.57 -30.53 -15.95
N ASN A 176 10.85 -29.85 -16.84
CA ASN A 176 9.51 -30.23 -17.27
C ASN A 176 9.47 -30.83 -18.69
N GLU A 177 10.63 -31.14 -19.27
CA GLU A 177 10.76 -31.71 -20.62
C GLU A 177 10.05 -30.86 -21.71
N ARG A 178 10.06 -29.53 -21.54
CA ARG A 178 9.44 -28.56 -22.46
C ARG A 178 10.50 -27.80 -23.24
N LYS A 179 10.10 -27.29 -24.41
CA LYS A 179 10.90 -26.33 -25.16
C LYS A 179 10.70 -24.93 -24.58
N GLU A 180 11.81 -24.25 -24.28
CA GLU A 180 11.81 -22.92 -23.67
C GLU A 180 10.92 -21.89 -24.38
N PRO A 181 10.90 -21.78 -25.74
CA PRO A 181 10.05 -20.81 -26.41
C PRO A 181 8.55 -21.09 -26.26
N MET A 182 8.16 -22.37 -26.17
CA MET A 182 6.76 -22.75 -25.95
C MET A 182 6.34 -22.41 -24.53
N LEU A 183 7.18 -22.75 -23.55
CA LEU A 183 6.94 -22.42 -22.15
C LEU A 183 6.85 -20.89 -21.93
N ARG A 184 7.70 -20.09 -22.58
CA ARG A 184 7.62 -18.63 -22.54
C ARG A 184 6.23 -18.11 -22.95
N ARG A 185 5.71 -18.61 -24.06
CA ARG A 185 4.40 -18.22 -24.60
C ARG A 185 3.26 -18.65 -23.68
N ASP A 186 3.35 -19.85 -23.13
CA ASP A 186 2.35 -20.38 -22.21
C ASP A 186 2.29 -19.55 -20.93
N ILE A 187 3.46 -19.28 -20.32
CA ILE A 187 3.56 -18.43 -19.13
C ILE A 187 2.98 -17.05 -19.38
N GLN A 188 3.32 -16.40 -20.49
CA GLN A 188 2.78 -15.09 -20.83
C GLN A 188 1.24 -15.14 -20.91
N THR A 189 0.69 -16.15 -21.57
CA THR A 189 -0.76 -16.35 -21.68
C THR A 189 -1.41 -16.57 -20.31
N TRP A 190 -0.78 -17.34 -19.42
CA TRP A 190 -1.28 -17.58 -18.07
C TRP A 190 -1.22 -16.32 -17.20
N MET A 191 -0.16 -15.51 -17.33
CA MET A 191 -0.05 -14.22 -16.64
C MET A 191 -1.11 -13.23 -17.11
N GLU A 192 -1.29 -13.10 -18.42
CA GLU A 192 -2.34 -12.25 -19.01
C GLU A 192 -3.71 -12.67 -18.48
N LYS A 193 -4.06 -13.96 -18.52
CA LYS A 193 -5.35 -14.44 -17.96
C LYS A 193 -5.51 -14.18 -16.47
N SER A 194 -4.46 -14.37 -15.69
CA SER A 194 -4.51 -14.22 -14.22
C SER A 194 -4.56 -12.76 -13.77
N ILE A 195 -3.94 -11.85 -14.54
CA ILE A 195 -3.80 -10.44 -14.18
C ILE A 195 -4.84 -9.55 -14.91
N GLU A 196 -5.22 -9.87 -16.15
CA GLU A 196 -6.22 -9.11 -16.91
C GLU A 196 -7.65 -9.32 -16.42
N GLY A 197 -7.92 -10.47 -15.79
CA GLY A 197 -9.21 -10.73 -15.14
C GLY A 197 -9.46 -9.90 -13.88
N ASP A 198 -8.43 -9.25 -13.34
CA ASP A 198 -8.53 -8.43 -12.13
C ASP A 198 -8.99 -7.00 -12.47
N SER A 199 -10.29 -6.75 -12.28
CA SER A 199 -10.91 -5.44 -12.47
C SER A 199 -10.48 -4.39 -11.44
N GLY A 200 -9.82 -4.81 -10.35
CA GLY A 200 -9.24 -3.92 -9.34
C GLY A 200 -7.96 -3.23 -9.79
N LEU A 201 -7.34 -3.70 -10.88
CA LEU A 201 -6.06 -3.17 -11.39
C LEU A 201 -6.23 -2.32 -12.64
N CYS A 202 -5.67 -1.11 -12.61
CA CYS A 202 -5.59 -0.28 -13.82
C CYS A 202 -4.71 -0.95 -14.88
N ARG A 203 -4.96 -0.64 -16.16
CA ARG A 203 -4.29 -1.26 -17.30
C ARG A 203 -2.78 -1.13 -17.23
N GLU A 204 -2.28 0.04 -16.85
CA GLU A 204 -0.87 0.35 -16.75
C GLU A 204 -0.19 -0.51 -15.69
N PHE A 205 -0.85 -0.70 -14.54
CA PHE A 205 -0.34 -1.55 -13.47
C PHE A 205 -0.31 -3.02 -13.90
N ARG A 206 -1.36 -3.50 -14.57
CA ARG A 206 -1.39 -4.86 -15.13
C ARG A 206 -0.22 -5.11 -16.09
N MET A 207 0.02 -4.18 -17.01
CA MET A 207 1.16 -4.26 -17.94
C MET A 207 2.51 -4.22 -17.22
N ALA A 208 2.65 -3.37 -16.19
CA ALA A 208 3.87 -3.29 -15.39
C ALA A 208 4.13 -4.60 -14.62
N MET A 209 3.08 -5.20 -14.03
CA MET A 209 3.19 -6.46 -13.30
C MET A 209 3.55 -7.64 -14.22
N ILE A 210 2.94 -7.75 -15.40
CA ILE A 210 3.33 -8.77 -16.39
C ILE A 210 4.81 -8.63 -16.74
N ARG A 211 5.26 -7.41 -17.05
CA ARG A 211 6.68 -7.16 -17.37
C ARG A 211 7.62 -7.49 -16.21
N LEU A 212 7.23 -7.14 -14.99
CA LEU A 212 8.00 -7.42 -13.79
C LEU A 212 8.11 -8.93 -13.53
N CYS A 213 7.02 -9.68 -13.70
CA CYS A 213 7.00 -11.13 -13.57
C CYS A 213 7.86 -11.80 -14.65
N MET A 214 7.74 -11.36 -15.90
CA MET A 214 8.56 -11.86 -17.01
C MET A 214 10.06 -11.55 -16.82
N ALA A 215 10.41 -10.52 -16.06
CA ALA A 215 11.80 -10.19 -15.76
C ALA A 215 12.43 -11.09 -14.68
N GLN A 216 11.63 -11.90 -13.96
CA GLN A 216 12.13 -12.87 -12.98
C GLN A 216 12.56 -14.21 -13.62
N LEU A 217 12.36 -14.38 -14.93
CA LEU A 217 12.52 -15.62 -15.70
C LEU A 217 13.72 -15.59 -16.65
#